data_AF-A0A0D8J2X3-F1
#
_entry.id   AF-A0A0D8J2X3-F1
#
_cell.length_a   1.000
_cell.length_b   1.000
_cell.length_c   1.000
_cell.angle_alpha   90.00
_cell.angle_beta   90.00
_cell.angle_gamma   90.00
#
_symmetry.space_group_name_H-M   'P 1'
#
loop_
_entity.id
_entity.type
_entity.pdbx_description
1 polymer ?
#
loop_
_entity_poly.entity_id
_entity_poly.type
_entity_poly.pdbx_seq_one_letter_code
_entity_poly.pdbx_strand_id
1 'polypeptide(L)'
;MPVTIFNSQDTFYKTPFGAVRAGETVAFTLTVPVEFGCTTPYLLFNRDGEQPSLFPLQKQYFRNGMDVFSTTIQPQEPGLYFYYFDLYTGYRKLYAGQLGEAYVTTGDGEAWQLTVYEKDFQTPSHLRGGVIYQIFPDRFFESNPHATMPYADRIYRPDKRSEPYFWPNEQHEGYLNMDYYGGDLPGIRKKLTYLASLGVTCIYLNPIFEAHANHRYNTADYRKVDPVLGTNEDFAELCRAAKARGIDVVLDGVFSHTGSDSVYFNREGRYASFGAWQGPDSPYRRWYDFSPNYPHGYRCWWGFETLPEVNEEDRSYREFICGEGGVIDYWLGLGASGFRLDVADELPDDFIEEIRRAVKRHGSEKYLLGEVWEDATNKWSYGRRRTYLLGKGLDAVMNYPFKDATLAFVKGGDARTAAHDIMRICEHYPAPALHVLMNFMSTHDTVRAITAIAGESCEGRDRYWQSARRLTPEQYENGRRLMTLAYAMIFTLPGIPSIYYGDEIGMQGYKDPFNRAFFDWESRETRIRPVLQNLAALRKSCPAFADGTLAVTQAQGGVLCYERRAEAAVAAVCINRTEQQVRTVLLGRTVEVQPCSFAVVTDPE
;
A
#
# COMPACT_ATOMS: atom_id res chain seq x y z
N MET A 1 -32.85 -17.69 -15.45
CA MET A 1 -31.67 -16.95 -14.94
C MET A 1 -31.47 -17.39 -13.51
N PRO A 2 -30.23 -17.51 -13.01
CA PRO A 2 -30.00 -17.67 -11.58
C PRO A 2 -30.68 -16.50 -10.85
N VAL A 3 -31.38 -16.80 -9.77
CA VAL A 3 -32.08 -15.80 -8.97
C VAL A 3 -31.09 -15.24 -7.95
N THR A 4 -30.71 -13.98 -8.10
CA THR A 4 -29.92 -13.27 -7.10
C THR A 4 -30.82 -12.93 -5.92
N ILE A 5 -30.50 -13.43 -4.72
CA ILE A 5 -31.27 -13.13 -3.50
C ILE A 5 -30.76 -11.85 -2.83
N PHE A 6 -29.44 -11.68 -2.84
CA PHE A 6 -28.71 -10.52 -2.34
C PHE A 6 -27.37 -10.40 -3.06
N ASN A 7 -26.95 -9.17 -3.34
CA ASN A 7 -25.59 -8.88 -3.80
C ASN A 7 -25.08 -7.58 -3.14
N SER A 8 -24.05 -7.66 -2.30
CA SER A 8 -23.57 -6.49 -1.56
C SER A 8 -22.90 -5.40 -2.42
N GLN A 9 -22.53 -5.74 -3.67
CA GLN A 9 -21.90 -4.87 -4.65
C GLN A 9 -22.91 -4.17 -5.57
N ASP A 10 -24.19 -4.55 -5.50
CA ASP A 10 -25.28 -3.93 -6.25
C ASP A 10 -26.10 -3.02 -5.32
N THR A 11 -26.17 -1.74 -5.70
CA THR A 11 -26.86 -0.69 -4.94
C THR A 11 -28.36 -0.95 -4.76
N PHE A 12 -29.00 -1.78 -5.59
CA PHE A 12 -30.37 -2.22 -5.33
C PHE A 12 -30.50 -3.00 -4.01
N TYR A 13 -29.50 -3.83 -3.69
CA TYR A 13 -29.47 -4.71 -2.53
C TYR A 13 -28.82 -4.08 -1.30
N LYS A 14 -27.78 -3.26 -1.47
CA LYS A 14 -27.13 -2.52 -0.37
C LYS A 14 -26.77 -1.11 -0.80
N THR A 15 -27.33 -0.10 -0.12
CA THR A 15 -26.99 1.31 -0.37
C THR A 15 -26.67 2.05 0.93
N PRO A 16 -25.54 2.78 1.00
CA PRO A 16 -24.50 2.91 -0.02
C PRO A 16 -23.62 1.65 -0.16
N PHE A 17 -22.94 1.54 -1.31
CA PHE A 17 -21.90 0.53 -1.52
C PHE A 17 -20.70 0.78 -0.61
N GLY A 18 -20.07 -0.30 -0.14
CA GLY A 18 -18.85 -0.25 0.67
C GLY A 18 -19.02 0.24 2.10
N ALA A 19 -17.90 0.73 2.66
CA ALA A 19 -17.79 1.29 4.00
C ALA A 19 -18.54 2.62 4.15
N VAL A 20 -19.04 2.92 5.35
CA VAL A 20 -19.96 4.05 5.59
C VAL A 20 -19.51 4.94 6.74
N ARG A 21 -19.95 6.20 6.75
CA ARG A 21 -19.68 7.10 7.88
C ARG A 21 -20.50 6.71 9.09
N ALA A 22 -19.98 6.96 10.27
CA ALA A 22 -20.75 6.94 11.50
C ALA A 22 -21.98 7.87 11.39
N GLY A 23 -23.15 7.32 11.67
CA GLY A 23 -24.45 7.99 11.52
C GLY A 23 -25.02 7.98 10.10
N GLU A 24 -24.39 7.32 9.12
CA GLU A 24 -24.94 7.15 7.78
C GLU A 24 -25.92 5.97 7.73
N THR A 25 -27.05 6.15 7.04
CA THR A 25 -28.07 5.10 6.90
C THR A 25 -27.63 4.09 5.84
N VAL A 26 -27.67 2.81 6.17
CA VAL A 26 -27.45 1.70 5.23
C VAL A 26 -28.76 0.98 5.02
N ALA A 27 -29.23 0.94 3.77
CA ALA A 27 -30.39 0.18 3.35
C ALA A 27 -29.98 -1.20 2.85
N PHE A 28 -30.71 -2.24 3.29
CA PHE A 28 -30.57 -3.60 2.81
C PHE A 28 -31.88 -4.06 2.19
N THR A 29 -31.81 -4.67 1.01
CA THR A 29 -32.93 -5.24 0.28
C THR A 29 -32.65 -6.71 -0.02
N LEU A 30 -33.64 -7.59 0.07
CA LEU A 30 -33.59 -8.99 -0.37
C LEU A 30 -34.67 -9.26 -1.41
N THR A 31 -34.37 -10.11 -2.39
CA THR A 31 -35.36 -10.69 -3.31
C THR A 31 -35.46 -12.19 -3.06
N VAL A 32 -36.49 -12.62 -2.33
CA VAL A 32 -36.64 -14.01 -1.90
C VAL A 32 -37.68 -14.72 -2.77
N PRO A 33 -37.38 -15.89 -3.37
CA PRO A 33 -38.36 -16.67 -4.11
C PRO A 33 -39.57 -17.04 -3.25
N VAL A 34 -40.80 -16.90 -3.77
CA VAL A 34 -42.02 -17.24 -3.01
C VAL A 34 -42.08 -18.71 -2.59
N GLU A 35 -41.44 -19.59 -3.36
CA GLU A 35 -41.27 -21.01 -3.05
C GLU A 35 -40.50 -21.29 -1.75
N PHE A 36 -39.75 -20.31 -1.25
CA PHE A 36 -39.09 -20.45 0.05
C PHE A 36 -40.07 -20.31 1.22
N GLY A 37 -41.27 -19.77 0.99
CA GLY A 37 -42.29 -19.57 2.02
C GLY A 37 -41.90 -18.55 3.10
N CYS A 38 -40.94 -17.68 2.80
CA CYS A 38 -40.41 -16.69 3.75
C CYS A 38 -41.42 -15.56 4.00
N THR A 39 -41.76 -15.34 5.26
CA THR A 39 -42.72 -14.31 5.70
C THR A 39 -42.03 -13.07 6.26
N THR A 40 -40.94 -13.25 7.00
CA THR A 40 -40.13 -12.17 7.57
C THR A 40 -38.69 -12.64 7.69
N PRO A 41 -37.81 -12.27 6.73
CA PRO A 41 -36.38 -12.48 6.89
C PRO A 41 -35.82 -11.47 7.89
N TYR A 42 -34.69 -11.82 8.49
CA TYR A 42 -33.99 -10.99 9.47
C TYR A 42 -32.57 -10.70 8.99
N LEU A 43 -32.13 -9.46 9.18
CA LEU A 43 -30.74 -9.05 9.13
C LEU A 43 -30.15 -9.27 10.52
N LEU A 44 -29.09 -10.07 10.61
CA LEU A 44 -28.28 -10.21 11.81
C LEU A 44 -27.09 -9.27 11.66
N PHE A 45 -26.92 -8.36 12.62
CA PHE A 45 -25.92 -7.29 12.57
C PHE A 45 -25.29 -7.10 13.95
N ASN A 46 -23.96 -7.07 14.01
CA ASN A 46 -23.20 -6.81 15.24
C ASN A 46 -21.92 -6.06 14.96
N ARG A 47 -21.43 -5.37 15.99
CA ARG A 47 -20.04 -4.93 16.06
C ARG A 47 -19.12 -6.13 16.30
N ASP A 48 -17.87 -6.02 15.86
CA ASP A 48 -16.83 -7.01 16.14
C ASP A 48 -16.73 -7.32 17.64
N GLY A 49 -16.72 -8.61 17.98
CA GLY A 49 -16.72 -9.09 19.37
C GLY A 49 -18.08 -9.06 20.09
N GLU A 50 -19.13 -8.48 19.52
CA GLU A 50 -20.47 -8.42 20.11
C GLU A 50 -21.41 -9.52 19.55
N GLN A 51 -22.50 -9.80 20.27
CA GLN A 51 -23.52 -10.73 19.81
C GLN A 51 -24.43 -10.09 18.73
N PRO A 52 -24.86 -10.85 17.70
CA PRO A 52 -25.80 -10.37 16.68
C PRO A 52 -27.12 -9.86 17.24
N SER A 53 -27.49 -8.65 16.82
CA SER A 53 -28.85 -8.13 16.97
C SER A 53 -29.68 -8.48 15.73
N LEU A 54 -30.97 -8.78 15.93
CA LEU A 54 -31.88 -9.18 14.86
C LEU A 54 -32.74 -7.98 14.43
N PHE A 55 -32.72 -7.68 13.13
CA PHE A 55 -33.51 -6.62 12.53
C PHE A 55 -34.47 -7.23 11.50
N PRO A 56 -35.80 -7.19 11.72
CA PRO A 56 -36.74 -7.73 10.76
C PRO A 56 -36.75 -6.89 9.47
N LEU A 57 -36.79 -7.56 8.32
CA LEU A 57 -37.02 -6.89 7.04
C LEU A 57 -38.52 -6.86 6.72
N GLN A 58 -38.99 -5.69 6.30
CA GLN A 58 -40.40 -5.47 5.95
C GLN A 58 -40.63 -5.80 4.48
N LYS A 59 -41.68 -6.58 4.20
CA LYS A 59 -42.13 -6.87 2.84
C LYS A 59 -42.58 -5.58 2.15
N GLN A 60 -41.98 -5.28 1.00
CA GLN A 60 -42.25 -4.07 0.23
C GLN A 60 -43.26 -4.36 -0.89
N TYR A 61 -42.88 -5.20 -1.84
CA TYR A 61 -43.69 -5.54 -3.01
C TYR A 61 -43.31 -6.91 -3.57
N PHE A 62 -44.11 -7.39 -4.52
CA PHE A 62 -43.87 -8.62 -5.26
C PHE A 62 -43.42 -8.32 -6.68
N ARG A 63 -42.41 -9.03 -7.18
CA ARG A 63 -41.90 -8.87 -8.55
C ARG A 63 -41.37 -10.21 -9.08
N ASN A 64 -41.83 -10.63 -10.26
CA ASN A 64 -41.29 -11.77 -11.00
C ASN A 64 -41.18 -13.08 -10.19
N GLY A 65 -42.18 -13.41 -9.36
CA GLY A 65 -42.15 -14.63 -8.54
C GLY A 65 -41.32 -14.50 -7.25
N MET A 66 -40.87 -13.29 -6.91
CA MET A 66 -40.09 -13.00 -5.71
C MET A 66 -40.78 -11.97 -4.83
N ASP A 67 -40.68 -12.18 -3.52
CA ASP A 67 -41.01 -11.18 -2.52
C ASP A 67 -39.79 -10.30 -2.25
N VAL A 68 -39.99 -8.98 -2.28
CA VAL A 68 -38.95 -7.99 -1.98
C VAL A 68 -39.10 -7.53 -0.54
N PHE A 69 -38.04 -7.66 0.25
CA PHE A 69 -38.00 -7.23 1.66
C PHE A 69 -36.91 -6.18 1.84
N SER A 70 -37.11 -5.22 2.75
CA SER A 70 -36.07 -4.23 3.06
C SER A 70 -36.04 -3.82 4.52
N THR A 71 -34.87 -3.38 4.97
CA THR A 71 -34.66 -2.74 6.28
C THR A 71 -33.54 -1.70 6.17
N THR A 72 -33.41 -0.87 7.20
CA THR A 72 -32.32 0.12 7.28
C THR A 72 -31.65 0.04 8.65
N ILE A 73 -30.35 0.29 8.69
CA ILE A 73 -29.58 0.45 9.91
C ILE A 73 -28.85 1.80 9.87
N GLN A 74 -28.48 2.32 11.03
CA GLN A 74 -27.70 3.56 11.12
C GLN A 74 -26.65 3.41 12.25
N PRO A 75 -25.50 2.76 11.97
CA PRO A 75 -24.47 2.56 12.98
C PRO A 75 -23.89 3.91 13.41
N GLN A 76 -23.90 4.18 14.72
CA GLN A 76 -23.49 5.48 15.27
C GLN A 76 -22.01 5.56 15.61
N GLU A 77 -21.36 4.42 15.85
CA GLU A 77 -19.97 4.39 16.31
C GLU A 77 -19.04 3.89 15.22
N PRO A 78 -17.87 4.52 15.02
CA PRO A 78 -16.82 3.96 14.19
C PRO A 78 -16.37 2.59 14.71
N GLY A 79 -16.14 1.65 13.79
CA GLY A 79 -15.76 0.30 14.12
C GLY A 79 -15.97 -0.67 12.98
N LEU A 80 -15.60 -1.92 13.25
CA LEU A 80 -15.84 -3.05 12.36
C LEU A 80 -17.16 -3.72 12.75
N TYR A 81 -18.03 -3.92 11.77
CA TYR A 81 -19.31 -4.59 11.93
C TYR A 81 -19.40 -5.78 10.98
N PHE A 82 -20.25 -6.74 11.33
CA PHE A 82 -20.53 -7.93 10.54
C PHE A 82 -22.02 -8.11 10.37
N TYR A 83 -22.42 -8.67 9.22
CA TYR A 83 -23.81 -8.98 8.97
C TYR A 83 -24.03 -10.21 8.09
N TYR A 84 -25.20 -10.81 8.26
CA TYR A 84 -25.73 -11.88 7.41
C TYR A 84 -27.27 -11.90 7.51
N PHE A 85 -27.93 -12.75 6.72
CA PHE A 85 -29.39 -12.84 6.77
C PHE A 85 -29.86 -14.24 7.18
N ASP A 86 -30.94 -14.29 7.95
CA ASP A 86 -31.68 -15.52 8.25
C ASP A 86 -33.08 -15.40 7.68
N LEU A 87 -33.46 -16.36 6.83
CA LEU A 87 -34.79 -16.37 6.19
C LEU A 87 -35.87 -16.93 7.12
N TYR A 88 -35.50 -17.49 8.28
CA TYR A 88 -36.40 -18.10 9.26
C TYR A 88 -37.36 -19.14 8.64
N THR A 89 -36.93 -19.76 7.55
CA THR A 89 -37.65 -20.82 6.83
C THR A 89 -36.70 -21.93 6.45
N GLY A 90 -36.95 -23.14 6.97
CA GLY A 90 -36.10 -24.30 6.73
C GLY A 90 -34.65 -24.14 7.18
N TYR A 91 -34.40 -23.31 8.21
CA TYR A 91 -33.07 -22.98 8.74
C TYR A 91 -32.11 -22.37 7.71
N ARG A 92 -32.63 -21.72 6.66
CA ARG A 92 -31.82 -21.13 5.58
C ARG A 92 -31.23 -19.79 6.00
N LYS A 93 -29.91 -19.68 5.94
CA LYS A 93 -29.12 -18.46 6.12
C LYS A 93 -28.47 -18.05 4.80
N LEU A 94 -28.22 -16.76 4.65
CA LEU A 94 -27.49 -16.15 3.54
C LEU A 94 -26.17 -15.58 4.05
N TYR A 95 -25.07 -16.00 3.45
CA TYR A 95 -23.71 -15.54 3.77
C TYR A 95 -22.98 -15.06 2.52
N ALA A 96 -21.84 -14.38 2.72
CA ALA A 96 -21.05 -13.75 1.67
C ALA A 96 -20.43 -14.79 0.72
N GLY A 97 -20.80 -14.74 -0.56
CA GLY A 97 -20.18 -15.51 -1.63
C GLY A 97 -19.28 -14.65 -2.52
N GLN A 98 -18.97 -15.16 -3.71
CA GLN A 98 -18.10 -14.46 -4.66
C GLN A 98 -18.81 -13.28 -5.32
N LEU A 99 -18.07 -12.20 -5.57
CA LEU A 99 -18.55 -10.96 -6.20
C LEU A 99 -19.82 -10.39 -5.53
N GLY A 100 -19.84 -10.42 -4.20
CA GLY A 100 -20.93 -9.87 -3.38
C GLY A 100 -22.18 -10.72 -3.33
N GLU A 101 -22.31 -11.74 -4.20
CA GLU A 101 -23.48 -12.61 -4.27
C GLU A 101 -23.62 -13.43 -3.00
N ALA A 102 -24.84 -13.51 -2.46
CA ALA A 102 -25.13 -14.41 -1.37
C ALA A 102 -25.18 -15.88 -1.81
N TYR A 103 -24.68 -16.78 -0.98
CA TYR A 103 -24.98 -18.20 -1.08
C TYR A 103 -25.90 -18.65 0.06
N VAL A 104 -26.73 -19.65 -0.21
CA VAL A 104 -27.69 -20.20 0.75
C VAL A 104 -27.08 -21.41 1.46
N THR A 105 -27.19 -21.47 2.78
CA THR A 105 -26.74 -22.61 3.60
C THR A 105 -27.65 -22.81 4.81
N THR A 106 -27.58 -23.98 5.45
CA THR A 106 -28.22 -24.24 6.75
C THR A 106 -27.26 -24.20 7.94
N GLY A 107 -25.95 -24.11 7.67
CA GLY A 107 -24.91 -23.95 8.67
C GLY A 107 -24.45 -22.50 8.79
N ASP A 108 -23.31 -22.31 9.45
CA ASP A 108 -22.65 -20.99 9.52
C ASP A 108 -21.69 -20.80 8.33
N GLY A 109 -21.42 -19.53 8.03
CA GLY A 109 -20.63 -19.10 6.88
C GLY A 109 -19.89 -17.80 7.16
N GLU A 110 -19.22 -17.27 6.14
CA GLU A 110 -18.54 -15.98 6.25
C GLU A 110 -19.58 -14.84 6.18
N ALA A 111 -19.69 -14.08 7.27
CA ALA A 111 -20.51 -12.88 7.30
C ALA A 111 -19.89 -11.78 6.42
N TRP A 112 -20.72 -10.92 5.85
CA TRP A 112 -20.21 -9.70 5.21
C TRP A 112 -19.64 -8.77 6.27
N GLN A 113 -18.61 -8.03 5.88
CA GLN A 113 -18.03 -6.96 6.68
C GLN A 113 -18.67 -5.60 6.33
N LEU A 114 -18.84 -4.76 7.34
CA LEU A 114 -19.13 -3.33 7.17
C LEU A 114 -18.17 -2.50 8.03
N THR A 115 -17.29 -1.75 7.39
CA THR A 115 -16.45 -0.77 8.08
C THR A 115 -17.23 0.53 8.28
N VAL A 116 -17.33 1.00 9.52
CA VAL A 116 -17.93 2.30 9.87
C VAL A 116 -16.80 3.22 10.32
N TYR A 117 -16.63 4.37 9.66
CA TYR A 117 -15.52 5.29 9.91
C TYR A 117 -16.00 6.66 10.41
N GLU A 118 -15.09 7.44 10.99
CA GLU A 118 -15.37 8.77 11.53
C GLU A 118 -16.03 9.67 10.48
N LYS A 119 -17.06 10.41 10.90
CA LYS A 119 -17.90 11.22 10.01
C LYS A 119 -17.11 12.30 9.25
N ASP A 120 -16.08 12.84 9.87
CA ASP A 120 -15.20 13.89 9.36
C ASP A 120 -13.89 13.35 8.77
N PHE A 121 -13.75 12.03 8.59
CA PHE A 121 -12.55 11.46 8.01
C PHE A 121 -12.33 11.96 6.57
N GLN A 122 -11.21 12.64 6.39
CA GLN A 122 -10.74 13.15 5.12
C GLN A 122 -9.27 12.77 4.90
N THR A 123 -8.93 12.62 3.63
CA THR A 123 -7.58 12.33 3.13
C THR A 123 -7.15 13.42 2.15
N PRO A 124 -5.83 13.60 1.93
CA PRO A 124 -5.32 14.65 1.04
C PRO A 124 -5.96 14.60 -0.36
N SER A 125 -6.62 15.68 -0.74
CA SER A 125 -7.40 15.75 -1.98
C SER A 125 -6.51 15.83 -3.22
N HIS A 126 -5.38 16.55 -3.12
CA HIS A 126 -4.44 16.76 -4.24
C HIS A 126 -3.71 15.49 -4.71
N LEU A 127 -3.70 14.42 -3.90
CA LEU A 127 -3.09 13.14 -4.26
C LEU A 127 -4.01 12.27 -5.14
N ARG A 128 -5.32 12.52 -5.13
CA ARG A 128 -6.30 11.74 -5.90
C ARG A 128 -6.02 11.90 -7.39
N GLY A 129 -6.07 10.78 -8.13
CA GLY A 129 -5.73 10.78 -9.56
C GLY A 129 -4.23 10.98 -9.86
N GLY A 130 -3.38 11.07 -8.84
CA GLY A 130 -1.93 11.20 -8.99
C GLY A 130 -1.20 9.90 -9.31
N VAL A 131 0.13 9.97 -9.24
CA VAL A 131 1.07 8.84 -9.39
C VAL A 131 2.20 8.99 -8.37
N ILE A 132 2.44 7.94 -7.58
CA ILE A 132 3.57 7.85 -6.66
C ILE A 132 4.78 7.25 -7.39
N TYR A 133 5.98 7.72 -7.04
CA TYR A 133 7.23 7.11 -7.47
C TYR A 133 8.12 6.86 -6.25
N GLN A 134 8.37 5.58 -5.95
CA GLN A 134 9.19 5.16 -4.83
C GLN A 134 10.68 5.14 -5.23
N ILE A 135 11.52 5.82 -4.47
CA ILE A 135 12.96 5.94 -4.70
C ILE A 135 13.73 5.38 -3.51
N PHE A 136 14.67 4.48 -3.79
CA PHE A 136 15.73 4.13 -2.86
C PHE A 136 16.94 5.08 -3.11
N PRO A 137 17.20 6.07 -2.23
CA PRO A 137 18.05 7.22 -2.57
C PRO A 137 19.46 6.87 -3.06
N ASP A 138 20.18 6.01 -2.33
CA ASP A 138 21.57 5.59 -2.66
C ASP A 138 21.68 4.93 -4.04
N ARG A 139 20.57 4.40 -4.57
CA ARG A 139 20.54 3.56 -5.75
C ARG A 139 19.93 4.26 -6.97
N PHE A 140 19.51 5.52 -6.85
CA PHE A 140 18.77 6.20 -7.91
C PHE A 140 19.66 6.99 -8.86
N PHE A 141 20.35 8.03 -8.39
CA PHE A 141 21.23 8.83 -9.23
C PHE A 141 22.28 9.55 -8.38
N GLU A 142 23.55 9.40 -8.76
CA GLU A 142 24.69 10.02 -8.10
C GLU A 142 24.99 11.38 -8.73
N SER A 143 24.97 12.45 -7.93
CA SER A 143 25.22 13.79 -8.45
C SER A 143 26.69 14.15 -8.53
N ASN A 144 27.53 13.51 -7.70
CA ASN A 144 28.98 13.73 -7.60
C ASN A 144 29.73 12.39 -7.52
N PRO A 145 30.16 11.83 -8.67
CA PRO A 145 30.87 10.56 -8.72
C PRO A 145 32.17 10.56 -7.92
N HIS A 146 32.46 9.43 -7.25
CA HIS A 146 33.69 9.21 -6.49
C HIS A 146 33.85 10.13 -5.27
N ALA A 147 32.75 10.62 -4.70
CA ALA A 147 32.78 11.28 -3.40
C ALA A 147 33.41 10.37 -2.33
N THR A 148 34.24 10.95 -1.46
CA THR A 148 34.84 10.23 -0.33
C THR A 148 33.75 9.80 0.65
N MET A 149 33.76 8.53 1.05
CA MET A 149 32.80 8.02 2.03
C MET A 149 32.99 8.73 3.38
N PRO A 150 31.91 9.21 4.01
CA PRO A 150 32.02 9.94 5.28
C PRO A 150 32.56 9.11 6.45
N TYR A 151 32.47 7.77 6.37
CA TYR A 151 32.93 6.84 7.39
C TYR A 151 33.73 5.69 6.76
N ALA A 152 34.74 5.19 7.47
CA ALA A 152 35.70 4.20 6.95
C ALA A 152 35.11 2.78 6.78
N ASP A 153 34.02 2.48 7.48
CA ASP A 153 33.26 1.23 7.39
C ASP A 153 32.29 1.20 6.19
N ARG A 154 32.10 2.33 5.51
CA ARG A 154 31.25 2.44 4.31
C ARG A 154 32.06 2.21 3.04
N ILE A 155 31.57 1.33 2.18
CA ILE A 155 32.26 0.87 0.98
C ILE A 155 31.61 1.50 -0.26
N TYR A 156 32.33 2.38 -0.94
CA TYR A 156 31.88 2.95 -2.21
C TYR A 156 31.93 1.91 -3.35
N ARG A 157 30.87 1.88 -4.16
CA ARG A 157 30.73 1.05 -5.36
C ARG A 157 31.04 1.90 -6.60
N PRO A 158 32.24 1.78 -7.19
CA PRO A 158 32.61 2.55 -8.38
C PRO A 158 31.89 2.03 -9.63
N ASP A 159 31.70 0.71 -9.75
CA ASP A 159 30.92 0.11 -10.82
C ASP A 159 29.43 0.07 -10.45
N LYS A 160 28.64 0.96 -11.05
CA LYS A 160 27.20 1.06 -10.78
C LYS A 160 26.40 -0.11 -11.34
N ARG A 161 26.98 -0.95 -12.21
CA ARG A 161 26.33 -2.16 -12.75
C ARG A 161 26.60 -3.41 -11.93
N SER A 162 27.55 -3.34 -11.01
CA SER A 162 27.85 -4.45 -10.13
C SER A 162 26.66 -4.81 -9.25
N GLU A 163 26.53 -6.08 -8.87
CA GLU A 163 25.49 -6.50 -7.94
C GLU A 163 25.73 -5.94 -6.53
N PRO A 164 24.66 -5.66 -5.76
CA PRO A 164 24.78 -5.32 -4.35
C PRO A 164 25.50 -6.44 -3.57
N TYR A 165 26.21 -6.06 -2.52
CA TYR A 165 26.85 -7.05 -1.65
C TYR A 165 25.80 -7.89 -0.90
N PHE A 166 26.00 -9.22 -0.93
CA PHE A 166 25.05 -10.17 -0.32
C PHE A 166 25.75 -11.34 0.39
N TRP A 167 27.08 -11.38 0.41
CA TRP A 167 27.84 -12.43 1.08
C TRP A 167 28.00 -12.15 2.58
N PRO A 168 28.07 -13.21 3.41
CA PRO A 168 28.47 -13.07 4.79
C PRO A 168 29.90 -12.51 4.86
N ASN A 169 30.17 -11.61 5.79
CA ASN A 169 31.52 -11.10 6.01
C ASN A 169 32.25 -11.95 7.08
N GLU A 170 33.59 -12.01 7.02
CA GLU A 170 34.40 -12.82 7.94
C GLU A 170 34.43 -12.28 9.39
N GLN A 171 33.86 -11.09 9.64
CA GLN A 171 34.05 -10.33 10.89
C GLN A 171 32.77 -10.21 11.75
N HIS A 172 31.60 -10.39 11.16
CA HIS A 172 30.29 -10.28 11.80
C HIS A 172 29.39 -11.37 11.24
N GLU A 173 28.61 -12.02 12.10
CA GLU A 173 27.55 -12.94 11.68
C GLU A 173 26.44 -12.15 10.95
N GLY A 174 26.68 -11.78 9.68
CA GLY A 174 25.77 -10.91 8.93
C GLY A 174 26.24 -10.59 7.52
N TYR A 175 25.28 -10.15 6.70
CA TYR A 175 25.49 -9.71 5.33
C TYR A 175 25.99 -8.24 5.29
N LEU A 176 26.86 -7.91 4.33
CA LEU A 176 27.36 -6.54 4.13
C LEU A 176 26.26 -5.59 3.65
N ASN A 177 25.68 -4.81 4.57
CA ASN A 177 24.73 -3.73 4.27
C ASN A 177 25.42 -2.35 4.18
N MET A 178 26.74 -2.34 3.95
CA MET A 178 27.59 -1.14 3.99
C MET A 178 28.09 -0.74 2.59
N ASP A 179 27.49 -1.27 1.52
CA ASP A 179 27.83 -0.92 0.14
C ASP A 179 26.98 0.25 -0.38
N TYR A 180 27.67 1.28 -0.87
CA TYR A 180 27.07 2.55 -1.27
C TYR A 180 27.34 2.85 -2.74
N TYR A 181 26.28 3.10 -3.49
CA TYR A 181 26.38 3.51 -4.89
C TYR A 181 26.38 5.03 -5.06
N GLY A 182 26.26 5.81 -3.98
CA GLY A 182 26.49 7.26 -4.00
C GLY A 182 25.31 8.06 -4.57
N GLY A 183 24.13 7.44 -4.72
CA GLY A 183 22.92 8.19 -5.04
C GLY A 183 22.57 9.18 -3.93
N ASP A 184 22.13 10.38 -4.29
CA ASP A 184 22.01 11.50 -3.36
C ASP A 184 20.79 12.41 -3.67
N LEU A 185 20.43 13.28 -2.71
CA LEU A 185 19.29 14.20 -2.84
C LEU A 185 19.47 15.22 -3.99
N PRO A 186 20.65 15.83 -4.20
CA PRO A 186 20.89 16.66 -5.38
C PRO A 186 20.71 15.89 -6.69
N GLY A 187 21.01 14.60 -6.70
CA GLY A 187 20.85 13.70 -7.83
C GLY A 187 19.39 13.46 -8.16
N ILE A 188 18.55 13.17 -7.15
CA ILE A 188 17.10 13.12 -7.31
C ILE A 188 16.57 14.45 -7.87
N ARG A 189 17.05 15.59 -7.35
CA ARG A 189 16.67 16.93 -7.83
C ARG A 189 16.98 17.13 -9.32
N LYS A 190 18.14 16.67 -9.80
CA LYS A 190 18.51 16.71 -11.24
C LYS A 190 17.56 15.90 -12.12
N LYS A 191 16.83 14.93 -11.55
CA LYS A 191 15.92 14.03 -12.26
C LYS A 191 14.44 14.35 -12.09
N LEU A 192 14.08 15.46 -11.43
CA LEU A 192 12.67 15.87 -11.30
C LEU A 192 11.97 16.06 -12.66
N THR A 193 12.69 16.52 -13.71
CA THR A 193 12.12 16.61 -15.06
C THR A 193 11.80 15.22 -15.64
N TYR A 194 12.64 14.22 -15.37
CA TYR A 194 12.39 12.84 -15.75
C TYR A 194 11.13 12.29 -15.06
N LEU A 195 11.02 12.49 -13.74
CA LEU A 195 9.86 12.07 -12.97
C LEU A 195 8.57 12.79 -13.40
N ALA A 196 8.63 14.10 -13.64
CA ALA A 196 7.49 14.86 -14.16
C ALA A 196 7.03 14.33 -15.53
N SER A 197 7.98 13.92 -16.40
CA SER A 197 7.64 13.33 -17.71
C SER A 197 6.93 11.98 -17.61
N LEU A 198 7.03 11.28 -16.48
CA LEU A 198 6.29 10.06 -16.16
C LEU A 198 4.89 10.33 -15.59
N GLY A 199 4.54 11.60 -15.37
CA GLY A 199 3.27 11.99 -14.72
C GLY A 199 3.29 11.84 -13.20
N VAL A 200 4.47 11.71 -12.59
CA VAL A 200 4.64 11.61 -11.13
C VAL A 200 4.13 12.89 -10.46
N THR A 201 3.34 12.72 -9.40
CA THR A 201 2.82 13.81 -8.55
C THR A 201 3.27 13.67 -7.10
N CYS A 202 3.80 12.52 -6.70
CA CYS A 202 4.33 12.29 -5.36
C CYS A 202 5.57 11.40 -5.44
N ILE A 203 6.64 11.79 -4.77
CA ILE A 203 7.83 10.96 -4.54
C ILE A 203 7.74 10.40 -3.13
N TYR A 204 7.92 9.09 -3.01
CA TYR A 204 8.13 8.43 -1.72
C TYR A 204 9.62 8.05 -1.63
N LEU A 205 10.31 8.61 -0.64
CA LEU A 205 11.71 8.28 -0.36
C LEU A 205 11.77 7.23 0.74
N ASN A 206 12.48 6.12 0.48
CA ASN A 206 13.01 5.28 1.56
C ASN A 206 13.89 6.11 2.53
N PRO A 207 14.22 5.60 3.74
CA PRO A 207 14.76 6.43 4.81
C PRO A 207 15.99 7.25 4.37
N ILE A 208 15.98 8.54 4.73
CA ILE A 208 17.05 9.49 4.38
C ILE A 208 17.88 9.95 5.58
N PHE A 209 17.45 9.59 6.79
CA PHE A 209 18.10 10.01 8.03
C PHE A 209 19.47 9.35 8.17
N GLU A 210 20.37 9.99 8.91
CA GLU A 210 21.72 9.47 9.17
C GLU A 210 21.61 8.06 9.72
N ALA A 211 22.32 7.13 9.10
CA ALA A 211 22.37 5.73 9.51
C ALA A 211 23.57 5.06 8.85
N HIS A 212 24.09 3.98 9.46
CA HIS A 212 25.32 3.37 8.96
C HIS A 212 25.11 2.29 7.90
N ALA A 213 23.89 1.78 7.72
CA ALA A 213 23.59 0.86 6.62
C ALA A 213 23.01 1.58 5.39
N ASN A 214 23.19 0.97 4.22
CA ASN A 214 22.72 1.49 2.92
C ASN A 214 21.20 1.75 2.87
N HIS A 215 20.41 0.99 3.63
CA HIS A 215 18.94 1.07 3.70
C HIS A 215 18.44 2.08 4.73
N ARG A 216 19.28 2.48 5.68
CA ARG A 216 19.03 3.54 6.67
C ARG A 216 17.88 3.31 7.67
N TYR A 217 17.24 2.13 7.68
CA TYR A 217 16.30 1.74 8.75
C TYR A 217 16.96 1.66 10.15
N ASN A 218 18.28 1.46 10.23
CA ASN A 218 19.03 1.56 11.48
C ASN A 218 19.35 3.03 11.83
N THR A 219 18.32 3.84 12.04
CA THR A 219 18.45 5.31 12.20
C THR A 219 19.44 5.67 13.31
N ALA A 220 20.48 6.42 12.95
CA ALA A 220 21.49 6.93 13.84
C ALA A 220 21.15 8.33 14.38
N ASP A 221 20.58 9.21 13.55
CA ASP A 221 20.04 10.50 13.97
C ASP A 221 18.83 10.93 13.12
N TYR A 222 17.63 10.97 13.73
CA TYR A 222 16.39 11.40 13.08
C TYR A 222 16.38 12.85 12.60
N ARG A 223 17.27 13.71 13.10
CA ARG A 223 17.27 15.16 12.79
C ARG A 223 18.21 15.53 11.66
N LYS A 224 18.91 14.57 11.09
CA LYS A 224 19.99 14.82 10.15
C LYS A 224 19.88 13.91 8.94
N VAL A 225 19.96 14.47 7.74
CA VAL A 225 20.13 13.71 6.50
C VAL A 225 21.45 12.95 6.57
N ASP A 226 21.45 11.70 6.09
CA ASP A 226 22.67 10.92 5.99
C ASP A 226 23.72 11.62 5.10
N PRO A 227 24.98 11.73 5.54
CA PRO A 227 25.98 12.53 4.85
C PRO A 227 26.38 12.00 3.46
N VAL A 228 26.03 10.74 3.11
CA VAL A 228 26.18 10.26 1.72
C VAL A 228 25.10 10.85 0.82
N LEU A 229 23.89 11.10 1.35
CA LEU A 229 22.76 11.63 0.58
C LEU A 229 22.79 13.17 0.45
N GLY A 230 23.46 13.87 1.37
CA GLY A 230 23.60 15.33 1.36
C GLY A 230 23.31 15.95 2.72
N THR A 231 22.67 17.12 2.70
CA THR A 231 22.36 17.93 3.89
C THR A 231 20.85 18.15 4.08
N ASN A 232 20.45 18.69 5.23
CA ASN A 232 19.05 19.08 5.46
C ASN A 232 18.64 20.22 4.51
N GLU A 233 19.57 21.10 4.14
CA GLU A 233 19.37 22.13 3.12
C GLU A 233 19.13 21.53 1.73
N ASP A 234 19.87 20.49 1.35
CA ASP A 234 19.64 19.76 0.10
C ASP A 234 18.24 19.12 0.06
N PHE A 235 17.77 18.62 1.20
CA PHE A 235 16.39 18.11 1.33
C PHE A 235 15.35 19.22 1.13
N ALA A 236 15.49 20.34 1.84
CA ALA A 236 14.57 21.47 1.69
C ALA A 236 14.54 22.02 0.25
N GLU A 237 15.70 22.03 -0.40
CA GLU A 237 15.86 22.40 -1.81
C GLU A 237 15.19 21.40 -2.76
N LEU A 238 15.31 20.09 -2.51
CA LEU A 238 14.59 19.06 -3.24
C LEU A 238 13.08 19.25 -3.13
N CYS A 239 12.56 19.42 -1.91
CA CYS A 239 11.13 19.67 -1.66
C CYS A 239 10.63 20.90 -2.42
N ARG A 240 11.36 22.01 -2.38
CA ARG A 240 10.98 23.25 -3.10
C ARG A 240 10.98 23.05 -4.61
N ALA A 241 12.02 22.40 -5.15
CA ALA A 241 12.14 22.14 -6.58
C ALA A 241 11.08 21.13 -7.09
N ALA A 242 10.72 20.15 -6.27
CA ALA A 242 9.65 19.19 -6.53
C ALA A 242 8.29 19.89 -6.50
N LYS A 243 8.02 20.71 -5.49
CA LYS A 243 6.74 21.43 -5.35
C LYS A 243 6.49 22.39 -6.51
N ALA A 244 7.54 23.06 -7.02
CA ALA A 244 7.46 23.89 -8.22
C ALA A 244 7.00 23.14 -9.49
N ARG A 245 7.03 21.80 -9.48
CA ARG A 245 6.55 20.92 -10.54
C ARG A 245 5.24 20.19 -10.18
N GLY A 246 4.63 20.53 -9.05
CA GLY A 246 3.46 19.82 -8.54
C GLY A 246 3.79 18.41 -8.03
N ILE A 247 5.01 18.19 -7.57
CA ILE A 247 5.46 16.92 -7.01
C ILE A 247 5.63 17.07 -5.49
N ASP A 248 4.90 16.28 -4.73
CA ASP A 248 5.03 16.17 -3.29
C ASP A 248 6.14 15.18 -2.89
N VAL A 249 6.73 15.34 -1.70
CA VAL A 249 7.81 14.46 -1.21
C VAL A 249 7.43 13.90 0.15
N VAL A 250 7.25 12.59 0.22
CA VAL A 250 6.91 11.83 1.43
C VAL A 250 8.15 11.10 1.93
N LEU A 251 8.39 11.18 3.23
CA LEU A 251 9.52 10.53 3.90
C LEU A 251 9.13 9.21 4.54
N ASP A 252 10.09 8.32 4.72
CA ASP A 252 9.93 7.13 5.57
C ASP A 252 10.19 7.47 7.04
N GLY A 253 9.25 7.09 7.92
CA GLY A 253 9.27 7.32 9.35
C GLY A 253 9.46 6.00 10.10
N VAL A 254 10.70 5.72 10.49
CA VAL A 254 11.11 4.50 11.21
C VAL A 254 11.05 4.75 12.72
N PHE A 255 9.87 4.56 13.32
CA PHE A 255 9.63 4.94 14.73
C PHE A 255 9.45 3.76 15.70
N SER A 256 9.66 2.52 15.25
CA SER A 256 9.61 1.31 16.11
C SER A 256 10.98 0.93 16.69
N HIS A 257 12.07 1.37 16.05
CA HIS A 257 13.44 1.08 16.48
C HIS A 257 14.43 2.14 16.00
N THR A 258 15.61 2.16 16.63
CA THR A 258 16.77 2.95 16.16
C THR A 258 17.91 2.01 15.74
N GLY A 259 18.99 2.55 15.19
CA GLY A 259 20.25 1.80 15.10
C GLY A 259 20.93 1.65 16.47
N SER A 260 21.66 0.55 16.67
CA SER A 260 22.56 0.38 17.83
C SER A 260 23.67 1.45 17.83
N ASP A 261 24.13 1.80 16.63
CA ASP A 261 25.10 2.87 16.39
C ASP A 261 24.38 4.18 16.09
N SER A 262 23.80 4.78 17.14
CA SER A 262 22.99 6.00 17.07
C SER A 262 23.35 6.99 18.16
N VAL A 263 22.94 8.26 18.02
CA VAL A 263 23.11 9.28 19.07
C VAL A 263 22.33 8.92 20.35
N TYR A 264 21.32 8.06 20.22
CA TYR A 264 20.38 7.66 21.27
C TYR A 264 20.85 6.40 22.02
N PHE A 265 21.30 5.36 21.31
CA PHE A 265 21.74 4.09 21.89
C PHE A 265 23.27 4.05 22.10
N ASN A 266 24.03 4.48 21.09
CA ASN A 266 25.49 4.65 21.07
C ASN A 266 26.30 3.44 21.56
N ARG A 267 26.00 2.23 21.08
CA ARG A 267 26.68 0.99 21.49
C ARG A 267 28.16 0.98 21.15
N GLU A 268 28.50 1.51 19.98
CA GLU A 268 29.85 1.56 19.41
C GLU A 268 30.66 2.78 19.91
N GLY A 269 30.03 3.71 20.65
CA GLY A 269 30.69 4.91 21.17
C GLY A 269 31.13 5.90 20.09
N ARG A 270 30.54 5.84 18.89
CA ARG A 270 30.87 6.70 17.74
C ARG A 270 30.46 8.16 17.98
N TYR A 271 29.39 8.38 18.74
CA TYR A 271 28.84 9.70 18.99
C TYR A 271 29.34 10.27 20.32
N ALA A 272 29.51 11.59 20.37
CA ALA A 272 29.88 12.29 21.62
C ALA A 272 28.75 12.30 22.66
N SER A 273 27.51 11.98 22.25
CA SER A 273 26.36 11.88 23.15
C SER A 273 26.46 10.67 24.08
N PHE A 274 25.93 10.82 25.29
CA PHE A 274 25.85 9.72 26.24
C PHE A 274 24.60 8.86 25.96
N GLY A 275 24.79 7.78 25.21
CA GLY A 275 23.72 6.89 24.74
C GLY A 275 23.24 5.88 25.79
N ALA A 276 22.07 5.29 25.53
CA ALA A 276 21.39 4.37 26.45
C ALA A 276 22.21 3.12 26.81
N TRP A 277 23.06 2.64 25.91
CA TRP A 277 23.96 1.50 26.14
C TRP A 277 25.08 1.82 27.14
N GLN A 278 25.53 3.08 27.17
CA GLN A 278 26.74 3.48 27.88
C GLN A 278 26.52 3.66 29.40
N GLY A 279 25.27 3.76 29.85
CA GLY A 279 24.95 3.71 31.26
C GLY A 279 23.49 4.03 31.61
N PRO A 280 23.06 3.70 32.83
CA PRO A 280 21.69 3.92 33.29
C PRO A 280 21.31 5.40 33.44
N ASP A 281 22.30 6.28 33.58
CA ASP A 281 22.09 7.73 33.73
C ASP A 281 21.90 8.45 32.37
N SER A 282 21.92 7.71 31.25
CA SER A 282 21.67 8.29 29.93
C SER A 282 20.25 8.86 29.85
N PRO A 283 20.05 10.06 29.25
CA PRO A 283 18.72 10.63 29.04
C PRO A 283 17.84 9.74 28.15
N TYR A 284 18.45 8.89 27.32
CA TYR A 284 17.76 7.98 26.41
C TYR A 284 17.52 6.60 27.02
N ARG A 285 17.97 6.35 28.26
CA ARG A 285 17.91 5.01 28.88
C ARG A 285 16.49 4.44 28.88
N ARG A 286 15.50 5.29 29.14
CA ARG A 286 14.07 4.92 29.21
C ARG A 286 13.43 4.62 27.86
N TRP A 287 14.09 5.02 26.77
CA TRP A 287 13.61 4.77 25.42
C TRP A 287 13.82 3.32 25.01
N TYR A 288 14.52 2.48 25.79
CA TYR A 288 14.80 1.10 25.43
C TYR A 288 14.56 0.18 26.63
N ASP A 289 14.28 -1.09 26.35
CA ASP A 289 14.12 -2.12 27.37
C ASP A 289 15.41 -2.94 27.50
N PHE A 290 16.04 -2.88 28.67
CA PHE A 290 17.27 -3.60 29.02
C PHE A 290 17.03 -4.76 29.98
N SER A 291 15.86 -5.40 29.90
CA SER A 291 15.55 -6.57 30.72
C SER A 291 16.60 -7.67 30.54
N PRO A 292 17.07 -8.31 31.63
CA PRO A 292 18.05 -9.39 31.57
C PRO A 292 17.51 -10.66 30.88
N ASN A 293 16.21 -10.71 30.60
CA ASN A 293 15.57 -11.84 29.91
C ASN A 293 15.84 -11.84 28.40
N TYR A 294 16.34 -10.73 27.84
CA TYR A 294 16.67 -10.66 26.41
C TYR A 294 18.05 -11.24 26.12
N PRO A 295 18.23 -12.04 25.05
CA PRO A 295 19.52 -12.68 24.73
C PRO A 295 20.70 -11.71 24.60
N HIS A 296 20.45 -10.50 24.11
CA HIS A 296 21.48 -9.46 23.92
C HIS A 296 21.53 -8.46 25.09
N GLY A 297 20.74 -8.67 26.15
CA GLY A 297 20.60 -7.75 27.28
C GLY A 297 19.68 -6.55 27.02
N TYR A 298 18.99 -6.52 25.87
CA TYR A 298 17.95 -5.54 25.52
C TYR A 298 17.01 -6.09 24.44
N ARG A 299 15.84 -5.47 24.31
CA ARG A 299 14.83 -5.82 23.29
C ARG A 299 15.30 -5.38 21.90
N CYS A 300 15.26 -6.30 20.94
CA CYS A 300 15.74 -6.09 19.57
C CYS A 300 14.67 -6.50 18.56
N TRP A 301 14.54 -5.70 17.50
CA TRP A 301 13.58 -5.94 16.43
C TRP A 301 13.88 -7.29 15.77
N TRP A 302 12.98 -8.26 15.91
CA TRP A 302 13.13 -9.63 15.38
C TRP A 302 14.47 -10.32 15.74
N GLY A 303 15.08 -9.93 16.87
CA GLY A 303 16.38 -10.45 17.31
C GLY A 303 17.59 -9.85 16.57
N PHE A 304 17.41 -8.85 15.72
CA PHE A 304 18.53 -8.14 15.10
C PHE A 304 19.15 -7.17 16.10
N GLU A 305 20.30 -7.54 16.67
CA GLU A 305 21.01 -6.74 17.68
C GLU A 305 21.41 -5.32 17.23
N THR A 306 21.41 -5.05 15.92
CA THR A 306 21.70 -3.71 15.38
C THR A 306 20.48 -2.80 15.39
N LEU A 307 19.29 -3.31 15.76
CA LEU A 307 18.00 -2.62 15.76
C LEU A 307 17.35 -2.71 17.15
N PRO A 308 17.86 -1.99 18.16
CA PRO A 308 17.21 -1.87 19.46
C PRO A 308 15.80 -1.27 19.32
N GLU A 309 14.80 -1.98 19.81
CA GLU A 309 13.41 -1.51 19.82
C GLU A 309 13.24 -0.38 20.83
N VAL A 310 12.51 0.65 20.42
CA VAL A 310 12.16 1.73 21.33
C VAL A 310 10.97 1.33 22.19
N ASN A 311 10.88 1.89 23.39
CA ASN A 311 9.69 1.82 24.22
C ASN A 311 8.71 2.88 23.73
N GLU A 312 7.77 2.48 22.87
CA GLU A 312 6.81 3.40 22.27
C GLU A 312 5.88 4.00 23.33
N GLU A 313 5.74 3.42 24.52
CA GLU A 313 4.94 3.97 25.63
C GLU A 313 5.65 5.10 26.39
N ASP A 314 6.96 5.29 26.22
CA ASP A 314 7.67 6.35 26.94
C ASP A 314 7.31 7.73 26.39
N ARG A 315 6.76 8.58 27.27
CA ARG A 315 6.29 9.92 26.89
C ARG A 315 7.39 10.80 26.32
N SER A 316 8.64 10.66 26.77
CA SER A 316 9.74 11.51 26.27
C SER A 316 10.13 11.12 24.83
N TYR A 317 10.02 9.85 24.47
CA TYR A 317 10.17 9.41 23.09
C TYR A 317 9.01 9.90 22.21
N ARG A 318 7.75 9.70 22.65
CA ARG A 318 6.58 10.19 21.91
C ARG A 318 6.63 11.71 21.70
N GLU A 319 7.03 12.48 22.70
CA GLU A 319 7.21 13.94 22.58
C GLU A 319 8.35 14.29 21.62
N PHE A 320 9.46 13.56 21.64
CA PHE A 320 10.57 13.76 20.70
C PHE A 320 10.12 13.55 19.24
N ILE A 321 9.27 12.56 18.97
CA ILE A 321 8.74 12.27 17.62
C ILE A 321 7.62 13.23 17.23
N CYS A 322 6.59 13.34 18.07
CA CYS A 322 5.29 13.96 17.76
C CYS A 322 5.08 15.36 18.35
N GLY A 323 5.96 15.82 19.25
CA GLY A 323 5.87 17.12 19.91
C GLY A 323 6.08 18.31 18.98
N GLU A 324 5.84 19.51 19.50
CA GLU A 324 6.22 20.76 18.81
C GLU A 324 7.75 20.87 18.78
N GLY A 325 8.32 21.19 17.61
CA GLY A 325 9.75 21.07 17.39
C GLY A 325 10.25 19.62 17.35
N GLY A 326 9.37 18.61 17.39
CA GLY A 326 9.67 17.18 17.28
C GLY A 326 10.19 16.76 15.90
N VAL A 327 10.48 15.47 15.70
CA VAL A 327 10.97 14.93 14.41
C VAL A 327 9.97 15.23 13.29
N ILE A 328 8.69 14.92 13.50
CA ILE A 328 7.64 15.13 12.50
C ILE A 328 7.52 16.62 12.14
N ASP A 329 7.48 17.48 13.16
CA ASP A 329 7.34 18.94 12.99
C ASP A 329 8.51 19.55 12.21
N TYR A 330 9.73 19.11 12.54
CA TYR A 330 10.95 19.56 11.88
C TYR A 330 10.95 19.28 10.37
N TRP A 331 10.71 18.03 9.97
CA TRP A 331 10.78 17.65 8.55
C TRP A 331 9.60 18.19 7.73
N LEU A 332 8.40 18.29 8.32
CA LEU A 332 7.28 18.96 7.66
C LEU A 332 7.54 20.46 7.52
N GLY A 333 8.22 21.08 8.48
CA GLY A 333 8.71 22.46 8.41
C GLY A 333 9.75 22.69 7.30
N LEU A 334 10.58 21.69 7.00
CA LEU A 334 11.54 21.73 5.87
C LEU A 334 10.89 21.50 4.50
N GLY A 335 9.61 21.11 4.45
CA GLY A 335 8.84 20.99 3.22
C GLY A 335 8.41 19.57 2.85
N ALA A 336 8.58 18.57 3.72
CA ALA A 336 7.98 17.26 3.51
C ALA A 336 6.44 17.36 3.40
N SER A 337 5.85 16.54 2.53
CA SER A 337 4.41 16.48 2.31
C SER A 337 3.70 15.40 3.12
N GLY A 338 4.46 14.59 3.86
CA GLY A 338 3.90 13.50 4.66
C GLY A 338 4.94 12.48 5.09
N PHE A 339 4.45 11.41 5.73
CA PHE A 339 5.25 10.27 6.15
C PHE A 339 4.62 8.94 5.71
N ARG A 340 5.47 7.99 5.33
CA ARG A 340 5.19 6.56 5.29
C ARG A 340 5.71 5.97 6.59
N LEU A 341 4.87 5.32 7.38
CA LEU A 341 5.27 4.66 8.62
C LEU A 341 5.79 3.25 8.32
N ASP A 342 7.04 3.01 8.67
CA ASP A 342 7.66 1.70 8.63
C ASP A 342 7.07 0.80 9.70
N VAL A 343 6.76 -0.45 9.34
CA VAL A 343 6.22 -1.48 10.24
C VAL A 343 5.10 -0.92 11.14
N ALA A 344 4.10 -0.29 10.52
CA ALA A 344 2.97 0.32 11.26
C ALA A 344 2.21 -0.70 12.15
N ASP A 345 2.36 -1.99 11.84
CA ASP A 345 1.82 -3.10 12.62
C ASP A 345 2.40 -3.27 14.02
N GLU A 346 3.61 -2.79 14.26
CA GLU A 346 4.29 -2.87 15.55
C GLU A 346 4.03 -1.67 16.44
N LEU A 347 3.64 -0.53 15.86
CA LEU A 347 3.35 0.68 16.64
C LEU A 347 2.00 0.55 17.35
N PRO A 348 1.85 0.99 18.61
CA PRO A 348 0.54 1.09 19.26
C PRO A 348 -0.43 2.00 18.48
N ASP A 349 -1.72 1.64 18.40
CA ASP A 349 -2.74 2.42 17.67
C ASP A 349 -2.81 3.88 18.17
N ASP A 350 -2.74 4.10 19.49
CA ASP A 350 -2.78 5.43 20.10
C ASP A 350 -1.53 6.27 19.79
N PHE A 351 -0.38 5.62 19.57
CA PHE A 351 0.82 6.29 19.08
C PHE A 351 0.65 6.69 17.60
N ILE A 352 0.05 5.84 16.76
CA ILE A 352 -0.28 6.20 15.37
C ILE A 352 -1.26 7.38 15.34
N GLU A 353 -2.25 7.43 16.24
CA GLU A 353 -3.15 8.58 16.36
C GLU A 353 -2.39 9.86 16.77
N GLU A 354 -1.39 9.77 17.65
CA GLU A 354 -0.54 10.89 18.02
C GLU A 354 0.33 11.37 16.85
N ILE A 355 0.91 10.45 16.08
CA ILE A 355 1.61 10.72 14.81
C ILE A 355 0.67 11.42 13.83
N ARG A 356 -0.56 10.92 13.64
CA ARG A 356 -1.56 11.57 12.78
C ARG A 356 -1.80 12.99 13.23
N ARG A 357 -2.07 13.22 14.52
CA ARG A 357 -2.26 14.57 15.05
C ARG A 357 -1.05 15.46 14.74
N ALA A 358 0.16 14.96 14.94
CA ALA A 358 1.38 15.70 14.63
C ALA A 358 1.51 16.07 13.15
N VAL A 359 1.25 15.13 12.26
CA VAL A 359 1.27 15.38 10.80
C VAL A 359 0.18 16.37 10.39
N LYS A 360 -1.04 16.21 10.89
CA LYS A 360 -2.20 17.04 10.52
C LYS A 360 -2.16 18.45 11.14
N ARG A 361 -1.33 18.72 12.17
CA ARG A 361 -1.07 20.10 12.63
C ARG A 361 -0.46 20.99 11.52
N HIS A 362 0.24 20.42 10.55
CA HIS A 362 0.75 21.14 9.38
C HIS A 362 -0.26 21.25 8.21
N GLY A 363 -1.48 20.75 8.40
CA GLY A 363 -2.58 20.82 7.43
C GLY A 363 -3.20 19.47 7.09
N SER A 364 -4.49 19.49 6.74
CA SER A 364 -5.26 18.30 6.35
C SER A 364 -4.70 17.57 5.13
N GLU A 365 -4.01 18.31 4.25
CA GLU A 365 -3.39 17.81 3.04
C GLU A 365 -2.04 17.10 3.27
N LYS A 366 -1.50 17.05 4.50
CA LYS A 366 -0.31 16.23 4.77
C LYS A 366 -0.67 14.75 4.79
N TYR A 367 0.15 13.92 4.15
CA TYR A 367 -0.16 12.51 3.95
C TYR A 367 0.45 11.61 5.02
N LEU A 368 -0.34 10.68 5.55
CA LEU A 368 0.14 9.62 6.44
C LEU A 368 -0.20 8.23 5.88
N LEU A 369 0.80 7.59 5.31
CA LEU A 369 0.74 6.24 4.76
C LEU A 369 1.30 5.24 5.78
N GLY A 370 0.70 4.08 5.96
CA GLY A 370 1.32 3.01 6.76
C GLY A 370 1.68 1.78 5.93
N GLU A 371 2.74 1.09 6.33
CA GLU A 371 3.00 -0.25 5.86
C GLU A 371 2.11 -1.27 6.59
N VAL A 372 1.12 -1.81 5.88
CA VAL A 372 0.25 -2.88 6.36
C VAL A 372 0.07 -3.89 5.23
N TRP A 373 0.43 -5.14 5.47
CA TRP A 373 0.53 -6.17 4.42
C TRP A 373 -0.80 -6.88 4.11
N GLU A 374 -1.78 -6.73 4.99
CA GLU A 374 -3.08 -7.39 4.90
C GLU A 374 -4.19 -6.34 4.77
N ASP A 375 -5.44 -6.78 4.78
CA ASP A 375 -6.59 -5.88 4.85
C ASP A 375 -6.56 -5.06 6.15
N ALA A 376 -6.28 -3.76 6.00
CA ALA A 376 -6.08 -2.84 7.11
C ALA A 376 -7.35 -2.54 7.91
N THR A 377 -8.52 -2.91 7.40
CA THR A 377 -9.82 -2.66 8.07
C THR A 377 -10.21 -3.76 9.02
N ASN A 378 -9.67 -4.97 8.84
CA ASN A 378 -9.92 -6.13 9.68
C ASN A 378 -8.63 -6.78 10.19
N LYS A 379 -7.49 -6.09 10.12
CA LYS A 379 -6.23 -6.67 10.60
C LYS A 379 -6.28 -6.98 12.11
N TRP A 380 -5.79 -8.17 12.46
CA TRP A 380 -5.52 -8.58 13.83
C TRP A 380 -4.01 -8.75 14.00
N SER A 381 -3.40 -7.95 14.88
CA SER A 381 -1.98 -8.06 15.19
C SER A 381 -1.75 -7.75 16.67
N TYR A 382 -0.72 -8.39 17.25
CA TYR A 382 -0.34 -8.21 18.66
C TYR A 382 -1.52 -8.33 19.65
N GLY A 383 -2.42 -9.29 19.40
CA GLY A 383 -3.53 -9.62 20.30
C GLY A 383 -4.73 -8.66 20.25
N ARG A 384 -4.81 -7.77 19.26
CA ARG A 384 -5.94 -6.85 19.12
C ARG A 384 -6.34 -6.57 17.68
N ARG A 385 -7.62 -6.18 17.49
CA ARG A 385 -8.10 -5.58 16.25
C ARG A 385 -7.47 -4.20 16.06
N ARG A 386 -6.94 -3.95 14.87
CA ARG A 386 -6.30 -2.69 14.49
C ARG A 386 -7.33 -1.70 13.96
N THR A 387 -7.09 -0.41 14.20
CA THR A 387 -8.06 0.66 13.91
C THR A 387 -7.59 1.66 12.84
N TYR A 388 -6.59 1.27 12.04
CA TYR A 388 -5.86 2.13 11.10
C TYR A 388 -6.72 3.08 10.28
N LEU A 389 -7.78 2.56 9.66
CA LEU A 389 -8.59 3.30 8.69
C LEU A 389 -9.93 3.76 9.27
N LEU A 390 -10.12 3.75 10.59
CA LEU A 390 -11.36 4.27 11.18
C LEU A 390 -11.43 5.81 11.18
N GLY A 391 -10.34 6.51 10.86
CA GLY A 391 -10.29 7.96 10.64
C GLY A 391 -9.34 8.73 11.55
N LYS A 392 -8.94 8.12 12.67
CA LYS A 392 -7.97 8.68 13.65
C LYS A 392 -6.53 8.21 13.46
N GLY A 393 -6.31 7.14 12.69
CA GLY A 393 -4.99 6.60 12.39
C GLY A 393 -4.41 7.05 11.03
N LEU A 394 -4.30 6.13 10.10
CA LEU A 394 -3.66 6.34 8.80
C LEU A 394 -4.61 7.01 7.80
N ASP A 395 -4.07 7.74 6.83
CA ASP A 395 -4.85 8.16 5.65
C ASP A 395 -5.05 7.00 4.67
N ALA A 396 -4.02 6.16 4.51
CA ALA A 396 -4.03 4.99 3.65
C ALA A 396 -2.92 4.01 4.05
N VAL A 397 -2.88 2.87 3.35
CA VAL A 397 -1.86 1.83 3.52
C VAL A 397 -1.23 1.42 2.21
N MET A 398 -0.06 0.78 2.30
CA MET A 398 0.57 0.04 1.21
C MET A 398 -0.33 -1.12 0.80
N ASN A 399 -0.87 -1.12 -0.42
CA ASN A 399 -1.93 -2.04 -0.79
C ASN A 399 -1.41 -3.37 -1.34
N TYR A 400 -0.79 -4.15 -0.46
CA TYR A 400 -0.34 -5.52 -0.74
C TYR A 400 -1.47 -6.45 -1.21
N PRO A 401 -2.71 -6.39 -0.67
CA PRO A 401 -3.82 -7.19 -1.20
C PRO A 401 -4.11 -6.92 -2.69
N PHE A 402 -4.07 -5.66 -3.15
CA PHE A 402 -4.23 -5.36 -4.58
C PHE A 402 -3.09 -5.92 -5.44
N LYS A 403 -1.86 -5.78 -4.95
CA LYS A 403 -0.67 -6.32 -5.62
C LYS A 403 -0.81 -7.82 -5.80
N ASP A 404 -1.20 -8.54 -4.76
CA ASP A 404 -1.26 -10.00 -4.78
C ASP A 404 -2.39 -10.50 -5.70
N ALA A 405 -3.56 -9.86 -5.67
CA ALA A 405 -4.65 -10.15 -6.61
C ALA A 405 -4.24 -9.89 -8.07
N THR A 406 -3.56 -8.77 -8.33
CA THR A 406 -3.05 -8.42 -9.67
C THR A 406 -1.98 -9.41 -10.14
N LEU A 407 -1.02 -9.74 -9.26
CA LEU A 407 0.05 -10.68 -9.54
C LEU A 407 -0.49 -12.09 -9.82
N ALA A 408 -1.43 -12.56 -9.01
CA ALA A 408 -2.08 -13.86 -9.20
C ALA A 408 -2.80 -13.92 -10.55
N PHE A 409 -3.54 -12.87 -10.92
CA PHE A 409 -4.20 -12.78 -12.23
C PHE A 409 -3.19 -12.86 -13.38
N VAL A 410 -2.18 -11.99 -13.41
CA VAL A 410 -1.22 -11.95 -14.53
C VAL A 410 -0.38 -13.22 -14.64
N LYS A 411 -0.23 -13.99 -13.55
CA LYS A 411 0.48 -15.28 -13.53
C LYS A 411 -0.37 -16.49 -13.89
N GLY A 412 -1.64 -16.31 -14.27
CA GLY A 412 -2.48 -17.43 -14.70
C GLY A 412 -3.80 -17.59 -13.96
N GLY A 413 -4.00 -16.85 -12.87
CA GLY A 413 -5.22 -16.89 -12.08
C GLY A 413 -6.47 -16.50 -12.86
N ASP A 414 -7.62 -16.97 -12.37
CA ASP A 414 -8.92 -16.66 -12.95
C ASP A 414 -9.34 -15.21 -12.64
N ALA A 415 -9.87 -14.52 -13.65
CA ALA A 415 -10.33 -13.15 -13.54
C ALA A 415 -11.44 -12.97 -12.49
N ARG A 416 -12.27 -13.99 -12.22
CA ARG A 416 -13.33 -13.94 -11.20
C ARG A 416 -12.75 -13.86 -9.80
N THR A 417 -11.69 -14.62 -9.50
CA THR A 417 -10.98 -14.55 -8.21
C THR A 417 -10.34 -13.17 -8.04
N ALA A 418 -9.65 -12.69 -9.07
CA ALA A 418 -9.05 -11.36 -9.02
C ALA A 418 -10.11 -10.27 -8.81
N ALA A 419 -11.20 -10.30 -9.57
CA ALA A 419 -12.30 -9.36 -9.41
C ALA A 419 -12.93 -9.41 -8.00
N HIS A 420 -13.07 -10.60 -7.43
CA HIS A 420 -13.57 -10.78 -6.06
C HIS A 420 -12.66 -10.12 -5.03
N ASP A 421 -11.36 -10.40 -5.07
CA ASP A 421 -10.40 -9.89 -4.09
C ASP A 421 -10.26 -8.36 -4.19
N ILE A 422 -10.31 -7.83 -5.43
CA ILE A 422 -10.32 -6.40 -5.73
C ILE A 422 -11.58 -5.72 -5.17
N MET A 423 -12.76 -6.28 -5.44
CA MET A 423 -14.02 -5.68 -4.99
C MET A 423 -14.19 -5.77 -3.48
N ARG A 424 -13.65 -6.81 -2.84
CA ARG A 424 -13.62 -6.93 -1.38
C ARG A 424 -12.87 -5.75 -0.73
N ILE A 425 -11.71 -5.35 -1.27
CA ILE A 425 -11.00 -4.15 -0.82
C ILE A 425 -11.86 -2.90 -1.02
N CYS A 426 -12.50 -2.74 -2.19
CA CYS A 426 -13.36 -1.59 -2.48
C CYS A 426 -14.58 -1.52 -1.56
N GLU A 427 -15.08 -2.66 -1.09
CA GLU A 427 -16.21 -2.76 -0.17
C GLU A 427 -15.80 -2.51 1.28
N HIS A 428 -14.62 -2.99 1.69
CA HIS A 428 -14.14 -2.91 3.06
C HIS A 428 -13.58 -1.54 3.42
N TYR A 429 -12.89 -0.87 2.48
CA TYR A 429 -12.13 0.34 2.77
C TYR A 429 -13.02 1.60 2.71
N PRO A 430 -12.89 2.54 3.68
CA PRO A 430 -13.49 3.86 3.57
C PRO A 430 -13.11 4.56 2.26
N ALA A 431 -14.08 5.13 1.55
CA ALA A 431 -13.85 5.81 0.28
C ALA A 431 -12.71 6.86 0.35
N PRO A 432 -12.59 7.71 1.41
CA PRO A 432 -11.45 8.63 1.53
C PRO A 432 -10.09 7.91 1.51
N ALA A 433 -9.95 6.79 2.21
CA ALA A 433 -8.71 6.01 2.23
C ALA A 433 -8.47 5.28 0.91
N LEU A 434 -9.52 4.64 0.36
CA LEU A 434 -9.48 3.92 -0.93
C LEU A 434 -8.91 4.80 -2.06
N HIS A 435 -9.29 6.08 -2.11
CA HIS A 435 -8.86 7.01 -3.16
C HIS A 435 -7.36 7.39 -3.09
N VAL A 436 -6.71 7.15 -1.95
CA VAL A 436 -5.28 7.48 -1.75
C VAL A 436 -4.42 6.27 -1.38
N LEU A 437 -4.93 5.03 -1.47
CA LEU A 437 -4.12 3.81 -1.28
C LEU A 437 -2.89 3.79 -2.18
N MET A 438 -1.76 3.27 -1.68
CA MET A 438 -0.57 3.10 -2.50
C MET A 438 -0.59 1.73 -3.19
N ASN A 439 -0.89 1.69 -4.48
CA ASN A 439 -0.94 0.45 -5.27
C ASN A 439 0.38 0.25 -6.01
N PHE A 440 1.07 -0.88 -5.85
CA PHE A 440 2.38 -1.12 -6.46
C PHE A 440 2.50 -2.56 -6.96
N MET A 441 3.46 -2.81 -7.87
CA MET A 441 3.82 -4.18 -8.28
C MET A 441 5.11 -4.69 -7.62
N SER A 442 6.01 -3.78 -7.26
CA SER A 442 7.18 -4.10 -6.45
C SER A 442 7.59 -2.91 -5.58
N THR A 443 8.41 -3.19 -4.57
CA THR A 443 9.04 -2.21 -3.66
C THR A 443 10.44 -2.70 -3.30
N HIS A 444 11.12 -1.93 -2.44
CA HIS A 444 12.39 -2.34 -1.85
C HIS A 444 12.35 -3.60 -0.96
N ASP A 445 11.18 -4.12 -0.58
CA ASP A 445 11.04 -5.34 0.25
C ASP A 445 10.48 -6.53 -0.52
N THR A 446 10.10 -6.33 -1.78
CA THR A 446 9.57 -7.38 -2.63
C THR A 446 10.50 -7.65 -3.81
N VAL A 447 10.41 -8.85 -4.38
CA VAL A 447 11.01 -9.15 -5.68
C VAL A 447 10.54 -8.13 -6.73
N ARG A 448 11.43 -7.73 -7.65
CA ARG A 448 11.10 -6.80 -8.76
C ARG A 448 9.93 -7.34 -9.57
N ALA A 449 9.05 -6.45 -10.05
CA ALA A 449 7.79 -6.83 -10.69
C ALA A 449 7.99 -7.82 -11.85
N ILE A 450 8.92 -7.53 -12.77
CA ILE A 450 9.19 -8.40 -13.93
C ILE A 450 9.72 -9.78 -13.50
N THR A 451 10.54 -9.83 -12.45
CA THR A 451 11.10 -11.07 -11.90
C THR A 451 10.03 -11.88 -11.16
N ALA A 452 9.13 -11.24 -10.41
CA ALA A 452 8.04 -11.91 -9.71
C ALA A 452 7.03 -12.55 -10.67
N ILE A 453 6.86 -11.94 -11.84
CA ILE A 453 5.93 -12.38 -12.89
C ILE A 453 6.54 -13.51 -13.74
N ALA A 454 7.77 -13.35 -14.23
CA ALA A 454 8.36 -14.26 -15.22
C ALA A 454 9.50 -15.16 -14.71
N GLY A 455 10.00 -14.90 -13.50
CA GLY A 455 11.09 -15.66 -12.88
C GLY A 455 10.59 -16.87 -12.09
N GLU A 456 11.52 -17.78 -11.78
CA GLU A 456 11.29 -18.88 -10.86
C GLU A 456 11.11 -18.34 -9.43
N SER A 457 10.24 -18.96 -8.61
CA SER A 457 10.09 -18.56 -7.21
C SER A 457 11.41 -18.73 -6.45
N CYS A 458 11.78 -17.72 -5.66
CA CYS A 458 12.93 -17.75 -4.76
C CYS A 458 12.57 -18.25 -3.34
N GLU A 459 11.35 -18.75 -3.15
CA GLU A 459 10.94 -19.34 -1.87
C GLU A 459 11.79 -20.58 -1.55
N GLY A 460 12.33 -20.64 -0.33
CA GLY A 460 13.28 -21.69 0.08
C GLY A 460 14.64 -21.66 -0.63
N ARG A 461 14.96 -20.61 -1.39
CA ARG A 461 16.26 -20.46 -2.09
C ARG A 461 17.16 -19.46 -1.35
N ASP A 462 18.45 -19.76 -1.29
CA ASP A 462 19.45 -18.89 -0.68
C ASP A 462 19.80 -17.67 -1.57
N ARG A 463 20.67 -16.78 -1.08
CA ARG A 463 21.10 -15.58 -1.81
C ARG A 463 22.04 -15.89 -2.97
N TYR A 464 22.85 -16.96 -2.88
CA TYR A 464 23.74 -17.37 -3.97
C TYR A 464 22.96 -17.83 -5.20
N TRP A 465 21.90 -18.59 -4.98
CA TRP A 465 20.96 -19.03 -6.00
C TRP A 465 20.31 -17.83 -6.70
N GLN A 466 19.94 -16.80 -5.94
CA GLN A 466 19.28 -15.58 -6.43
C GLN A 466 20.23 -14.71 -7.26
N SER A 467 21.48 -14.49 -6.79
CA SER A 467 22.51 -13.75 -7.53
C SER A 467 22.85 -14.39 -8.88
N ALA A 468 22.96 -15.72 -8.92
CA ALA A 468 23.35 -16.46 -10.13
C ALA A 468 22.27 -16.50 -11.23
N ARG A 469 21.11 -15.86 -11.04
CA ARG A 469 19.97 -15.95 -11.96
C ARG A 469 19.56 -14.59 -12.51
N ARG A 470 19.17 -14.64 -13.78
CA ARG A 470 18.54 -13.55 -14.54
C ARG A 470 17.48 -14.19 -15.44
N LEU A 471 16.49 -13.40 -15.84
CA LEU A 471 15.50 -13.86 -16.81
C LEU A 471 16.18 -14.15 -18.15
N THR A 472 15.80 -15.25 -18.79
CA THR A 472 16.16 -15.48 -20.20
C THR A 472 15.52 -14.40 -21.08
N PRO A 473 16.02 -14.16 -22.31
CA PRO A 473 15.40 -13.19 -23.22
C PRO A 473 13.90 -13.43 -23.45
N GLU A 474 13.49 -14.69 -23.52
CA GLU A 474 12.08 -15.09 -23.67
C GLU A 474 11.26 -14.78 -22.42
N GLN A 475 11.76 -15.17 -21.23
CA GLN A 475 11.13 -14.83 -19.96
C GLN A 475 11.02 -13.32 -19.77
N TYR A 476 12.05 -12.57 -20.14
CA TYR A 476 12.05 -11.11 -20.07
C TYR A 476 10.99 -10.50 -20.97
N GLU A 477 10.89 -10.94 -22.23
CA GLU A 477 9.87 -10.41 -23.15
C GLU A 477 8.45 -10.75 -22.69
N ASN A 478 8.21 -11.96 -22.19
CA ASN A 478 6.92 -12.33 -21.61
C ASN A 478 6.62 -11.51 -20.35
N GLY A 479 7.58 -11.42 -19.43
CA GLY A 479 7.49 -10.62 -18.20
C GLY A 479 7.21 -9.16 -18.49
N ARG A 480 7.84 -8.56 -19.49
CA ARG A 480 7.61 -7.18 -19.93
C ARG A 480 6.15 -6.96 -20.34
N ARG A 481 5.56 -7.87 -21.11
CA ARG A 481 4.16 -7.79 -21.56
C ARG A 481 3.20 -7.90 -20.38
N LEU A 482 3.36 -8.93 -19.55
CA LEU A 482 2.51 -9.17 -18.39
C LEU A 482 2.65 -8.08 -17.31
N MET A 483 3.86 -7.56 -17.09
CA MET A 483 4.10 -6.42 -16.21
C MET A 483 3.39 -5.16 -16.72
N THR A 484 3.34 -4.96 -18.05
CA THR A 484 2.59 -3.85 -18.63
C THR A 484 1.09 -3.98 -18.36
N LEU A 485 0.51 -5.20 -18.41
CA LEU A 485 -0.88 -5.45 -18.00
C LEU A 485 -1.09 -5.17 -16.51
N ALA A 486 -0.16 -5.62 -15.66
CA ALA A 486 -0.24 -5.39 -14.22
C ALA A 486 -0.23 -3.90 -13.88
N TYR A 487 0.65 -3.13 -14.54
CA TYR A 487 0.66 -1.68 -14.39
C TYR A 487 -0.60 -1.03 -14.96
N ALA A 488 -1.13 -1.48 -16.10
CA ALA A 488 -2.41 -1.00 -16.61
C ALA A 488 -3.53 -1.16 -15.56
N MET A 489 -3.59 -2.32 -14.89
CA MET A 489 -4.54 -2.56 -13.80
C MET A 489 -4.39 -1.54 -12.66
N ILE A 490 -3.21 -1.41 -12.05
CA ILE A 490 -3.07 -0.52 -10.87
C ILE A 490 -3.20 0.98 -11.24
N PHE A 491 -2.99 1.35 -12.50
CA PHE A 491 -3.24 2.71 -13.00
C PHE A 491 -4.73 3.03 -13.19
N THR A 492 -5.57 2.02 -13.45
CA THR A 492 -7.00 2.21 -13.70
C THR A 492 -7.91 1.76 -12.55
N LEU A 493 -7.38 1.05 -11.55
CA LEU A 493 -8.08 0.71 -10.30
C LEU A 493 -8.14 1.91 -9.32
N PRO A 494 -9.03 1.87 -8.30
CA PRO A 494 -9.06 2.86 -7.21
C PRO A 494 -7.73 2.92 -6.43
N GLY A 495 -7.39 4.08 -5.88
CA GLY A 495 -6.09 4.33 -5.22
C GLY A 495 -5.05 4.85 -6.20
N ILE A 496 -3.85 5.17 -5.72
CA ILE A 496 -2.77 5.83 -6.46
C ILE A 496 -1.74 4.78 -6.91
N PRO A 497 -1.46 4.63 -8.22
CA PRO A 497 -0.40 3.77 -8.68
C PRO A 497 0.96 4.29 -8.21
N SER A 498 1.81 3.37 -7.78
CA SER A 498 3.18 3.60 -7.35
C SER A 498 4.14 2.82 -8.23
N ILE A 499 5.07 3.54 -8.85
CA ILE A 499 6.18 2.95 -9.61
C ILE A 499 7.39 2.85 -8.69
N TYR A 500 7.95 1.65 -8.53
CA TYR A 500 9.23 1.48 -7.85
C TYR A 500 10.38 1.71 -8.83
N TYR A 501 11.33 2.58 -8.46
CA TYR A 501 12.34 3.09 -9.39
C TYR A 501 13.03 1.96 -10.17
N GLY A 502 12.94 1.98 -11.50
CA GLY A 502 13.53 0.96 -12.36
C GLY A 502 12.51 0.02 -13.00
N ASP A 503 11.31 -0.11 -12.44
CA ASP A 503 10.25 -0.94 -13.05
C ASP A 503 9.82 -0.38 -14.42
N GLU A 504 9.84 0.94 -14.60
CA GLU A 504 9.54 1.62 -15.86
C GLU A 504 10.59 1.42 -16.97
N ILE A 505 11.76 0.89 -16.62
CA ILE A 505 12.81 0.45 -17.54
C ILE A 505 13.05 -1.07 -17.47
N GLY A 506 12.14 -1.81 -16.81
CA GLY A 506 12.18 -3.26 -16.74
C GLY A 506 13.37 -3.83 -15.97
N MET A 507 13.81 -3.17 -14.89
CA MET A 507 14.84 -3.72 -14.01
C MET A 507 14.36 -5.02 -13.34
N GLN A 508 15.24 -6.02 -13.33
CA GLN A 508 15.03 -7.32 -12.71
C GLN A 508 15.83 -7.46 -11.41
N GLY A 509 15.38 -8.33 -10.51
CA GLY A 509 16.03 -8.56 -9.22
C GLY A 509 15.15 -9.38 -8.29
N TYR A 510 15.75 -10.32 -7.56
CA TYR A 510 15.07 -11.13 -6.54
C TYR A 510 14.90 -10.35 -5.24
N LYS A 511 14.88 -11.01 -4.07
CA LYS A 511 14.68 -10.33 -2.77
C LYS A 511 15.86 -9.43 -2.44
N ASP A 512 15.72 -8.65 -1.36
CA ASP A 512 16.80 -7.87 -0.76
C ASP A 512 18.09 -8.72 -0.64
N PRO A 513 19.24 -8.26 -1.17
CA PRO A 513 19.51 -6.90 -1.71
C PRO A 513 19.36 -6.73 -3.22
N PHE A 514 18.99 -7.77 -3.96
CA PHE A 514 18.97 -7.75 -5.43
C PHE A 514 17.87 -6.86 -6.03
N ASN A 515 16.77 -6.62 -5.32
CA ASN A 515 15.73 -5.67 -5.72
C ASN A 515 16.16 -4.18 -5.57
N ARG A 516 17.30 -3.90 -4.93
CA ARG A 516 17.84 -2.56 -4.67
C ARG A 516 19.06 -2.24 -5.56
N ALA A 517 19.13 -2.80 -6.77
CA ALA A 517 20.19 -2.49 -7.74
C ALA A 517 20.17 -1.00 -8.14
N PHE A 518 21.33 -0.45 -8.54
CA PHE A 518 21.41 0.92 -9.02
C PHE A 518 20.59 1.11 -10.30
N PHE A 519 19.92 2.26 -10.43
CA PHE A 519 19.08 2.57 -11.58
C PHE A 519 19.92 2.63 -12.87
N ASP A 520 19.54 1.84 -13.87
CA ASP A 520 20.23 1.82 -15.15
C ASP A 520 19.81 2.97 -16.06
N TRP A 521 20.48 4.13 -15.91
CA TRP A 521 20.29 5.31 -16.76
C TRP A 521 20.71 5.09 -18.22
N GLU A 522 21.41 4.00 -18.52
CA GLU A 522 21.79 3.59 -19.89
C GLU A 522 20.88 2.48 -20.45
N SER A 523 19.80 2.14 -19.74
CA SER A 523 18.88 1.09 -20.18
C SER A 523 18.35 1.34 -21.59
N ARG A 524 18.35 0.28 -22.39
CA ARG A 524 17.85 0.28 -23.78
C ARG A 524 16.39 -0.15 -23.89
N GLU A 525 15.76 -0.54 -22.78
CA GLU A 525 14.34 -0.86 -22.78
C GLU A 525 13.51 0.43 -22.85
N THR A 526 12.80 0.61 -23.95
CA THR A 526 12.07 1.83 -24.30
C THR A 526 10.57 1.60 -24.46
N ARG A 527 10.09 0.38 -24.27
CA ARG A 527 8.70 -0.02 -24.59
C ARG A 527 7.76 0.08 -23.39
N ILE A 528 8.26 0.00 -22.15
CA ILE A 528 7.43 0.09 -20.93
C ILE A 528 7.07 1.55 -20.63
N ARG A 529 8.09 2.41 -20.59
CA ARG A 529 7.96 3.82 -20.18
C ARG A 529 6.84 4.58 -20.92
N PRO A 530 6.71 4.53 -22.25
CA PRO A 530 5.64 5.25 -22.96
C PRO A 530 4.24 4.79 -22.56
N VAL A 531 4.08 3.50 -22.22
CA VAL A 531 2.79 2.97 -21.77
C VAL A 531 2.42 3.57 -20.42
N LEU A 532 3.36 3.61 -19.47
CA LEU A 532 3.13 4.22 -18.16
C LEU A 532 2.86 5.73 -18.27
N GLN A 533 3.56 6.43 -19.15
CA GLN A 533 3.32 7.85 -19.44
C GLN A 533 1.89 8.08 -19.97
N ASN A 534 1.45 7.25 -20.91
CA ASN A 534 0.09 7.35 -21.46
C ASN A 534 -0.97 7.03 -20.41
N LEU A 535 -0.75 6.00 -19.57
CA LEU A 535 -1.63 5.67 -18.46
C LEU A 535 -1.71 6.80 -17.43
N ALA A 536 -0.58 7.42 -17.08
CA ALA A 536 -0.55 8.57 -16.18
C ALA A 536 -1.29 9.78 -16.76
N ALA A 537 -1.09 10.07 -18.06
CA ALA A 537 -1.80 11.14 -18.75
C ALA A 537 -3.31 10.90 -18.80
N LEU A 538 -3.73 9.67 -19.12
CA LEU A 538 -5.13 9.25 -19.15
C LEU A 538 -5.79 9.34 -17.76
N ARG A 539 -5.06 8.90 -16.74
CA ARG A 539 -5.50 8.98 -15.34
C ARG A 539 -5.72 10.42 -14.91
N LYS A 540 -4.83 11.32 -15.31
CA LYS A 540 -4.93 12.77 -15.02
C LYS A 540 -6.09 13.43 -15.78
N SER A 541 -6.42 12.97 -16.99
CA SER A 541 -7.46 13.60 -17.82
C SER A 541 -8.88 13.11 -17.53
N CYS A 542 -9.05 11.95 -16.86
CA CYS A 542 -10.36 11.36 -16.59
C CYS A 542 -10.62 11.27 -15.07
N PRO A 543 -11.53 12.12 -14.51
CA PRO A 543 -11.88 12.14 -13.09
C PRO A 543 -12.33 10.80 -12.52
N ALA A 544 -12.89 9.91 -13.36
CA ALA A 544 -13.30 8.57 -12.97
C ALA A 544 -12.17 7.76 -12.30
N PHE A 545 -10.91 8.01 -12.68
CA PHE A 545 -9.78 7.32 -12.07
C PHE A 545 -9.36 7.90 -10.70
N ALA A 546 -9.75 9.12 -10.38
CA ALA A 546 -9.40 9.79 -9.13
C ALA A 546 -10.26 9.32 -7.95
N ASP A 547 -11.58 9.33 -8.10
CA ASP A 547 -12.55 9.02 -7.03
C ASP A 547 -13.80 8.27 -7.51
N GLY A 548 -13.82 7.80 -8.76
CA GLY A 548 -14.95 7.04 -9.30
C GLY A 548 -15.09 5.65 -8.70
N THR A 549 -16.34 5.20 -8.55
CA THR A 549 -16.68 3.84 -8.10
C THR A 549 -16.23 2.78 -9.11
N LEU A 550 -15.99 1.56 -8.66
CA LEU A 550 -15.59 0.43 -9.50
C LEU A 550 -16.76 -0.53 -9.70
N ALA A 551 -17.04 -0.91 -10.94
CA ALA A 551 -18.04 -1.92 -11.28
C ALA A 551 -17.44 -2.96 -12.23
N VAL A 552 -17.45 -4.24 -11.84
CA VAL A 552 -16.95 -5.34 -12.69
C VAL A 552 -18.03 -5.69 -13.73
N THR A 553 -17.68 -5.61 -15.01
CA THR A 553 -18.61 -5.87 -16.12
C THR A 553 -18.41 -7.25 -16.75
N GLN A 554 -17.19 -7.79 -16.69
CA GLN A 554 -16.86 -9.14 -17.15
C GLN A 554 -15.66 -9.68 -16.37
N ALA A 555 -15.75 -10.89 -15.84
CA ALA A 555 -14.62 -11.54 -15.16
C ALA A 555 -14.67 -13.05 -15.42
N GLN A 556 -13.87 -13.53 -16.37
CA GLN A 556 -13.80 -14.94 -16.72
C GLN A 556 -12.43 -15.32 -17.30
N GLY A 557 -11.80 -16.37 -16.77
CA GLY A 557 -10.54 -16.89 -17.30
C GLY A 557 -9.44 -15.83 -17.30
N GLY A 558 -8.87 -15.53 -18.47
CA GLY A 558 -7.84 -14.50 -18.64
C GLY A 558 -8.37 -13.12 -19.02
N VAL A 559 -9.67 -12.86 -18.91
CA VAL A 559 -10.30 -11.59 -19.33
C VAL A 559 -11.00 -10.93 -18.14
N LEU A 560 -10.60 -9.69 -17.86
CA LEU A 560 -11.17 -8.86 -16.81
C LEU A 560 -11.57 -7.50 -17.39
N CYS A 561 -12.86 -7.18 -17.35
CA CYS A 561 -13.42 -5.90 -17.73
C CYS A 561 -14.14 -5.24 -16.55
N TYR A 562 -13.96 -3.94 -16.42
CA TYR A 562 -14.60 -3.13 -15.38
C TYR A 562 -14.74 -1.68 -15.82
N GLU A 563 -15.59 -0.96 -15.10
CA GLU A 563 -15.83 0.46 -15.28
C GLU A 563 -15.46 1.25 -14.03
N ARG A 564 -14.95 2.45 -14.26
CA ARG A 564 -14.78 3.50 -13.26
C ARG A 564 -15.80 4.58 -13.53
N ARG A 565 -16.63 4.91 -12.55
CA ARG A 565 -17.76 5.84 -12.71
C ARG A 565 -17.66 6.97 -11.69
N ALA A 566 -17.49 8.19 -12.18
CA ALA A 566 -17.62 9.43 -11.40
C ALA A 566 -18.80 10.24 -11.94
N GLU A 567 -19.19 11.32 -11.24
CA GLU A 567 -20.38 12.12 -11.56
C GLU A 567 -20.41 12.69 -13.00
N ALA A 568 -19.24 13.01 -13.57
CA ALA A 568 -19.12 13.64 -14.90
C ALA A 568 -18.15 12.89 -15.85
N ALA A 569 -17.79 11.66 -15.53
CA ALA A 569 -16.85 10.89 -16.34
C ALA A 569 -17.01 9.39 -16.10
N VAL A 570 -16.95 8.62 -17.18
CA VAL A 570 -16.89 7.16 -17.11
C VAL A 570 -15.69 6.66 -17.90
N ALA A 571 -15.00 5.66 -17.37
CA ALA A 571 -13.98 4.91 -18.06
C ALA A 571 -14.30 3.42 -18.02
N ALA A 572 -14.14 2.73 -19.14
CA ALA A 572 -14.22 1.27 -19.21
C ALA A 572 -12.86 0.69 -19.61
N VAL A 573 -12.49 -0.39 -18.94
CA VAL A 573 -11.20 -1.05 -19.08
C VAL A 573 -11.44 -2.51 -19.41
N CYS A 574 -10.65 -3.06 -20.32
CA CYS A 574 -10.54 -4.50 -20.54
C CYS A 574 -9.06 -4.91 -20.50
N ILE A 575 -8.74 -5.89 -19.66
CA ILE A 575 -7.44 -6.54 -19.59
C ILE A 575 -7.58 -7.93 -20.20
N ASN A 576 -6.84 -8.19 -21.28
CA ASN A 576 -6.78 -9.48 -21.95
C ASN A 576 -5.41 -10.14 -21.73
N ARG A 577 -5.35 -11.12 -20.83
CA ARG A 577 -4.15 -11.93 -20.59
C ARG A 577 -4.04 -13.14 -21.54
N THR A 578 -5.06 -13.41 -22.34
CA THR A 578 -5.10 -14.63 -23.16
C THR A 578 -4.23 -14.49 -24.41
N GLU A 579 -3.93 -15.63 -25.04
CA GLU A 579 -3.23 -15.70 -26.32
C GLU A 579 -4.15 -15.41 -27.53
N GLN A 580 -5.44 -15.18 -27.28
CA GLN A 580 -6.45 -14.94 -28.31
C GLN A 580 -6.91 -13.49 -28.26
N GLN A 581 -7.35 -12.98 -29.41
CA GLN A 581 -8.03 -11.70 -29.47
C GLN A 581 -9.39 -11.82 -28.79
N VAL A 582 -9.76 -10.82 -27.99
CA VAL A 582 -11.05 -10.76 -27.30
C VAL A 582 -11.87 -9.61 -27.86
N ARG A 583 -13.10 -9.91 -28.29
CA ARG A 583 -14.10 -8.90 -28.67
C ARG A 583 -15.03 -8.67 -27.49
N THR A 584 -15.09 -7.45 -26.98
CA THR A 584 -15.96 -7.05 -25.86
C THR A 584 -16.65 -5.72 -26.13
N VAL A 585 -17.56 -5.30 -25.27
CA VAL A 585 -18.27 -4.02 -25.36
C VAL A 585 -17.85 -3.14 -24.19
N LEU A 586 -17.25 -1.99 -24.51
CA LEU A 586 -16.82 -0.97 -23.53
C LEU A 586 -17.60 0.32 -23.81
N LEU A 587 -18.41 0.78 -22.85
CA LEU A 587 -19.29 1.96 -23.00
C LEU A 587 -20.14 1.92 -24.29
N GLY A 588 -20.75 0.77 -24.57
CA GLY A 588 -21.57 0.56 -25.77
C GLY A 588 -20.80 0.41 -27.09
N ARG A 589 -19.47 0.54 -27.08
CA ARG A 589 -18.62 0.42 -28.27
C ARG A 589 -18.01 -0.98 -28.33
N THR A 590 -18.10 -1.63 -29.49
CA THR A 590 -17.37 -2.89 -29.71
C THR A 590 -15.87 -2.59 -29.79
N VAL A 591 -15.08 -3.26 -28.95
CA VAL A 591 -13.62 -3.13 -28.91
C VAL A 591 -12.98 -4.50 -29.08
N GLU A 592 -11.95 -4.55 -29.93
CA GLU A 592 -11.09 -5.71 -30.09
C GLU A 592 -9.80 -5.53 -29.29
N VAL A 593 -9.62 -6.34 -28.26
CA VAL A 593 -8.44 -6.31 -27.39
C VAL A 593 -7.50 -7.42 -27.82
N GLN A 594 -6.30 -7.03 -28.25
CA GLN A 594 -5.28 -7.95 -28.74
C GLN A 594 -4.81 -8.94 -27.64
N PRO A 595 -4.19 -10.07 -28.01
CA PRO A 595 -3.56 -10.97 -27.05
C PRO A 595 -2.57 -10.25 -26.13
N CYS A 596 -2.56 -10.60 -24.85
CA CYS A 596 -1.68 -10.03 -23.83
C CYS A 596 -1.62 -8.48 -23.87
N SER A 597 -2.79 -7.85 -24.02
CA SER A 597 -2.96 -6.40 -24.18
C SER A 597 -4.17 -5.90 -23.38
N PHE A 598 -4.33 -4.59 -23.31
CA PHE A 598 -5.46 -3.95 -22.65
C PHE A 598 -6.04 -2.84 -23.52
N ALA A 599 -7.29 -2.48 -23.26
CA ALA A 599 -7.95 -1.33 -23.83
C ALA A 599 -8.58 -0.49 -22.73
N VAL A 600 -8.50 0.83 -22.89
CA VAL A 600 -9.20 1.80 -22.04
C VAL A 600 -10.00 2.73 -22.93
N VAL A 601 -11.29 2.85 -22.67
CA VAL A 601 -12.20 3.79 -23.33
C VAL A 601 -12.69 4.76 -22.27
N THR A 602 -12.66 6.05 -22.57
CA THR A 602 -13.22 7.09 -21.70
C THR A 602 -14.33 7.82 -22.44
N ASP A 603 -15.34 8.25 -21.69
CA ASP A 603 -16.36 9.18 -22.15
C ASP A 603 -16.48 10.29 -21.10
N PRO A 604 -16.26 11.57 -21.46
CA PRO A 604 -16.80 12.66 -20.67
C PRO A 604 -18.33 12.59 -20.84
N GLU A 605 -19.07 12.29 -19.77
CA GLU A 605 -20.53 12.25 -19.86
C GLU A 605 -21.13 13.59 -20.29
#